data_AF-A0A483LMV4-F1
#
_entry.id   AF-A0A483LMV4-F1
#
_cell.length_a   1.000
_cell.length_b   1.000
_cell.length_c   1.000
_cell.angle_alpha   90.00
_cell.angle_beta   90.00
_cell.angle_gamma   90.00
#
_symmetry.space_group_name_H-M   'P 1'
#
loop_
_entity.id
_entity.type
_entity.pdbx_description
1 polymer ?
#
loop_
_entity_poly.entity_id
_entity_poly.type
_entity_poly.pdbx_seq_one_letter_code
_entity_poly.pdbx_strand_id
1 'polypeptide(L)'
;MIKVLIMYHPNFASAGKFERKLTKILSTLDDYQILYFDDPANLISNFFDSKLLKLLGDNVLDSVVQDEKLTHAVIFDSTYSPKFTTFKSYLSEVIPVRYIQDKITFVSNKDKGEHFDTYIGRGTLWGNPYAIGQDGDRDEVIRKFAYDFSRNFLRGGDDFNEKLKLLRGHTLGCHCKPYACHGDVLAEYLNKLDDGE
;
A
#
# COMPACT_ATOMS: atom_id res chain seq x y z
N MET A 1 3.28 19.88 -23.05
CA MET A 1 2.80 18.90 -22.09
C MET A 1 3.72 17.70 -22.03
N ILE A 2 4.49 17.65 -20.95
CA ILE A 2 5.35 16.53 -20.56
C ILE A 2 4.48 15.39 -20.00
N LYS A 3 4.97 14.15 -20.03
CA LYS A 3 4.31 13.01 -19.40
C LYS A 3 5.15 12.51 -18.23
N VAL A 4 4.46 12.22 -17.13
CA VAL A 4 5.03 11.64 -15.91
C VAL A 4 4.33 10.31 -15.65
N LEU A 5 5.08 9.21 -15.61
CA LEU A 5 4.55 7.90 -15.25
C LEU A 5 4.55 7.75 -13.72
N ILE A 6 3.41 7.41 -13.13
CA ILE A 6 3.30 7.09 -11.71
C ILE A 6 2.88 5.63 -11.58
N MET A 7 3.61 4.89 -10.75
CA MET A 7 3.31 3.52 -10.37
C MET A 7 3.45 3.38 -8.87
N TYR A 8 2.60 2.60 -8.22
CA TYR A 8 2.77 2.31 -6.81
C TYR A 8 2.33 0.89 -6.45
N HIS A 9 2.99 0.33 -5.43
CA HIS A 9 2.78 -1.06 -5.03
C HIS A 9 1.31 -1.25 -4.61
N PRO A 10 0.61 -2.33 -4.98
CA PRO A 10 -0.83 -2.45 -4.70
C PRO A 10 -1.25 -2.32 -3.24
N ASN A 11 -0.33 -2.61 -2.31
CA ASN A 11 -0.52 -2.46 -0.87
C ASN A 11 0.04 -1.14 -0.29
N PHE A 12 0.61 -0.25 -1.10
CA PHE A 12 1.00 1.08 -0.68
C PHE A 12 -0.25 1.96 -0.57
N ALA A 13 -0.45 2.61 0.58
CA ALA A 13 -1.66 3.39 0.87
C ALA A 13 -1.39 4.69 1.64
N SER A 14 -0.12 5.11 1.77
CA SER A 14 0.25 6.29 2.55
C SER A 14 0.04 7.56 1.73
N ALA A 15 -1.16 8.16 1.85
CA ALA A 15 -1.53 9.37 1.13
C ALA A 15 -0.59 10.55 1.44
N GLY A 16 -0.29 10.80 2.72
CA GLY A 16 0.62 11.89 3.10
C GLY A 16 2.01 11.77 2.48
N LYS A 17 2.57 10.55 2.41
CA LYS A 17 3.84 10.28 1.76
C LYS A 17 3.74 10.47 0.25
N PHE A 18 2.68 9.96 -0.36
CA PHE A 18 2.42 10.12 -1.80
C PHE A 18 2.38 11.60 -2.20
N GLU A 19 1.55 12.39 -1.52
CA GLU A 19 1.36 13.81 -1.78
C GLU A 19 2.64 14.62 -1.55
N ARG A 20 3.32 14.41 -0.41
CA ARG A 20 4.58 15.11 -0.09
C ARG A 20 5.65 14.87 -1.15
N LYS A 21 5.85 13.61 -1.55
CA LYS A 21 6.88 13.24 -2.53
C LYS A 21 6.54 13.81 -3.90
N LEU A 22 5.30 13.68 -4.36
CA LEU A 22 4.89 14.17 -5.68
C LEU A 22 4.87 15.68 -5.75
N THR A 23 4.39 16.39 -4.72
CA THR A 23 4.45 17.85 -4.67
C THR A 23 5.89 18.34 -4.86
N LYS A 24 6.86 17.70 -4.19
CA LYS A 24 8.28 18.05 -4.32
C LYS A 24 8.86 17.72 -5.69
N ILE A 25 8.46 16.61 -6.31
CA ILE A 25 8.98 16.18 -7.61
C ILE A 25 8.37 17.02 -8.75
N LEU A 26 7.08 17.36 -8.63
CA LEU A 26 6.33 18.05 -9.67
C LEU A 26 6.44 19.58 -9.56
N SER A 27 6.92 20.14 -8.44
CA SER A 27 7.06 21.59 -8.27
C SER A 27 8.01 22.25 -9.27
N THR A 28 8.85 21.48 -9.95
CA THR A 28 9.74 21.96 -11.02
C THR A 28 9.14 21.82 -12.42
N LEU A 29 7.89 21.35 -12.54
CA LEU A 29 7.22 21.07 -13.80
C LEU A 29 5.95 21.93 -13.93
N ASP A 30 5.78 22.60 -15.06
CA ASP A 30 4.62 23.48 -15.29
C ASP A 30 3.45 22.75 -15.98
N ASP A 31 3.71 22.13 -17.15
CA ASP A 31 2.70 21.53 -18.02
C ASP A 31 2.91 20.02 -18.20
N TYR A 32 2.16 19.21 -17.45
CA TYR A 32 2.30 17.76 -17.43
C TYR A 32 0.97 16.97 -17.49
N GLN A 33 1.07 15.73 -17.97
CA GLN A 33 0.04 14.70 -17.91
C GLN A 33 0.56 13.53 -17.05
N ILE A 34 -0.29 12.97 -16.20
CA ILE A 34 0.01 11.80 -15.40
C ILE A 34 -0.45 10.55 -16.13
N LEU A 35 0.49 9.64 -16.36
CA LEU A 35 0.22 8.29 -16.86
C LEU A 35 0.28 7.31 -15.69
N TYR A 36 -0.61 6.32 -15.67
CA TYR A 36 -0.62 5.29 -14.65
C TYR A 36 -1.33 4.03 -15.15
N PHE A 37 -1.03 2.87 -14.57
CA PHE A 37 -1.63 1.58 -14.95
C PHE A 37 -2.79 1.17 -14.03
N ASP A 38 -2.69 1.49 -12.75
CA ASP A 38 -3.69 1.12 -11.74
C ASP A 38 -3.66 2.13 -10.58
N ASP A 39 -4.75 2.20 -9.84
CA ASP A 39 -4.91 3.08 -8.69
C ASP A 39 -5.69 2.39 -7.53
N PRO A 40 -5.20 1.25 -7.01
CA PRO A 40 -5.95 0.42 -6.06
C PRO A 40 -6.30 1.10 -4.73
N ALA A 41 -5.52 2.10 -4.32
CA ALA A 41 -5.75 2.91 -3.13
C ALA A 41 -6.36 4.30 -3.44
N ASN A 42 -6.74 4.57 -4.70
CA ASN A 42 -7.26 5.85 -5.19
C ASN A 42 -6.36 7.06 -4.89
N LEU A 43 -5.04 6.85 -4.78
CA LEU A 43 -4.09 7.92 -4.46
C LEU A 43 -3.93 8.88 -5.62
N ILE A 44 -3.89 8.37 -6.85
CA ILE A 44 -3.71 9.18 -8.06
C ILE A 44 -4.99 9.98 -8.34
N SER A 45 -6.14 9.32 -8.36
CA SER A 45 -7.44 9.94 -8.66
C SER A 45 -7.86 10.98 -7.63
N ASN A 46 -7.47 10.80 -6.36
CA ASN A 46 -7.78 11.76 -5.30
C ASN A 46 -6.84 12.97 -5.30
N PHE A 47 -5.59 12.81 -5.80
CA PHE A 47 -4.58 13.86 -5.74
C PHE A 47 -4.57 14.78 -6.97
N PHE A 48 -4.87 14.26 -8.16
CA PHE A 48 -4.79 15.02 -9.41
C PHE A 48 -6.18 15.34 -10.00
N ASP A 49 -6.28 16.46 -10.73
CA ASP A 49 -7.46 16.71 -11.57
C ASP A 49 -7.57 15.63 -12.65
N SER A 50 -8.76 15.05 -12.80
CA SER A 50 -9.10 14.06 -13.82
C SER A 50 -8.65 14.42 -15.25
N LYS A 51 -8.57 15.69 -15.60
CA LYS A 51 -8.12 16.17 -16.92
C LYS A 51 -6.64 15.92 -17.17
N LEU A 52 -5.84 15.77 -16.11
CA LEU A 52 -4.42 15.47 -16.18
C LEU A 52 -4.15 13.97 -16.25
N LEU A 53 -5.17 13.13 -16.01
CA LEU A 53 -5.00 11.70 -15.84
C LEU A 53 -5.19 10.94 -17.15
N LYS A 54 -4.29 9.99 -17.41
CA LYS A 54 -4.42 9.00 -18.48
C LYS A 54 -4.11 7.61 -17.95
N LEU A 55 -5.16 6.80 -17.82
CA LEU A 55 -5.04 5.38 -17.55
C LEU A 55 -4.45 4.67 -18.77
N LEU A 56 -3.46 3.83 -18.52
CA LEU A 56 -2.79 2.99 -19.51
C LEU A 56 -3.40 1.58 -19.45
N GLY A 57 -3.53 0.94 -20.61
CA GLY A 57 -3.90 -0.47 -20.69
C GLY A 57 -2.69 -1.38 -20.42
N ASP A 58 -2.96 -2.67 -20.27
CA ASP A 58 -1.88 -3.67 -20.14
C ASP A 58 -0.99 -3.71 -21.39
N ASN A 59 0.29 -4.04 -21.21
CA ASN A 59 1.27 -4.25 -22.28
C ASN A 59 1.60 -3.04 -23.17
N VAL A 60 1.29 -1.81 -22.74
CA VAL A 60 1.65 -0.58 -23.50
C VAL A 60 2.98 0.04 -23.07
N LEU A 61 3.69 -0.57 -22.10
CA LEU A 61 4.91 0.02 -21.52
C LEU A 61 5.95 0.36 -22.60
N ASP A 62 6.25 -0.55 -23.51
CA ASP A 62 7.24 -0.33 -24.57
C ASP A 62 6.89 0.87 -25.44
N SER A 63 5.61 1.02 -25.78
CA SER A 63 5.13 2.18 -26.56
C SER A 63 5.18 3.48 -25.76
N VAL A 64 4.96 3.41 -24.45
CA VAL A 64 5.02 4.58 -23.55
C VAL A 64 6.45 5.05 -23.37
N VAL A 65 7.41 4.12 -23.29
CA VAL A 65 8.84 4.44 -23.16
C VAL A 65 9.44 5.03 -24.43
N GLN A 66 8.87 4.72 -25.61
CA GLN A 66 9.26 5.33 -26.88
C GLN A 66 8.73 6.76 -27.06
N ASP A 67 7.82 7.23 -26.19
CA ASP A 67 7.29 8.58 -26.25
C ASP A 67 8.32 9.59 -25.73
N GLU A 68 8.87 10.43 -26.61
CA GLU A 68 9.83 11.48 -26.27
C GLU A 68 9.30 12.49 -25.23
N LYS A 69 7.97 12.57 -25.03
CA LYS A 69 7.37 13.43 -24.01
C LYS A 69 7.35 12.79 -22.63
N LEU A 70 7.58 11.48 -22.50
CA LEU A 70 7.78 10.84 -21.21
C LEU A 70 9.16 11.24 -20.68
N THR A 71 9.20 12.01 -19.60
CA THR A 71 10.47 12.54 -19.07
C THR A 71 10.77 12.10 -17.64
N HIS A 72 9.76 11.62 -16.91
CA HIS A 72 9.92 11.22 -15.51
C HIS A 72 9.06 10.00 -15.21
N ALA A 73 9.58 9.12 -14.34
CA ALA A 73 8.78 8.13 -13.66
C ALA A 73 8.93 8.27 -12.14
N VAL A 74 7.83 8.12 -11.41
CA VAL A 74 7.79 8.03 -9.95
C VAL A 74 7.20 6.69 -9.58
N ILE A 75 7.96 5.88 -8.86
CA ILE A 75 7.58 4.51 -8.51
C ILE A 75 7.63 4.40 -6.99
N PHE A 76 6.50 4.11 -6.36
CA PHE A 76 6.42 3.76 -4.94
C PHE A 76 6.40 2.24 -4.79
N ASP A 77 7.36 1.65 -4.09
CA ASP A 77 7.47 0.21 -3.97
C ASP A 77 7.71 -0.25 -2.53
N SER A 78 7.53 -1.54 -2.27
CA SER A 78 7.86 -2.12 -0.98
C SER A 78 9.38 -2.21 -0.80
N THR A 79 9.86 -1.90 0.41
CA THR A 79 11.25 -2.18 0.81
C THR A 79 11.52 -3.69 0.85
N TYR A 80 10.55 -4.49 1.29
CA TYR A 80 10.76 -5.92 1.62
C TYR A 80 10.16 -6.88 0.59
N SER A 81 9.17 -6.44 -0.20
CA SER A 81 8.55 -7.26 -1.25
C SER A 81 8.29 -6.42 -2.52
N PRO A 82 9.36 -5.93 -3.18
CA PRO A 82 9.20 -5.01 -4.29
C PRO A 82 8.57 -5.70 -5.51
N LYS A 83 7.71 -4.99 -6.23
CA LYS A 83 7.04 -5.49 -7.46
C LYS A 83 7.53 -4.84 -8.74
N PHE A 84 8.18 -3.68 -8.65
CA PHE A 84 8.53 -2.86 -9.80
C PHE A 84 10.03 -2.76 -10.03
N THR A 85 10.85 -3.65 -9.47
CA THR A 85 12.30 -3.65 -9.71
C THR A 85 12.65 -3.75 -11.19
N THR A 86 11.98 -4.63 -11.94
CA THR A 86 12.17 -4.77 -13.39
C THR A 86 11.77 -3.51 -14.15
N PHE A 87 10.59 -2.95 -13.84
CA PHE A 87 10.12 -1.68 -14.42
C PHE A 87 11.08 -0.54 -14.12
N LYS A 88 11.54 -0.42 -12.87
CA LYS A 88 12.51 0.56 -12.43
C LYS A 88 13.81 0.44 -13.23
N SER A 89 14.34 -0.77 -13.40
CA SER A 89 15.59 -0.97 -14.14
C SER A 89 15.43 -0.55 -15.60
N TYR A 90 14.38 -1.02 -16.26
CA TYR A 90 14.09 -0.70 -17.66
C TYR A 90 13.89 0.82 -17.88
N LEU A 91 13.05 1.47 -17.07
CA LEU A 91 12.79 2.90 -17.19
C LEU A 91 14.04 3.75 -16.90
N SER A 92 14.90 3.30 -15.98
CA SER A 92 16.13 4.04 -15.62
C SER A 92 17.17 4.09 -16.74
N GLU A 93 17.05 3.24 -17.76
CA GLU A 93 17.91 3.28 -18.95
C GLU A 93 17.54 4.42 -19.90
N VAL A 94 16.30 4.92 -19.81
CA VAL A 94 15.72 5.86 -20.78
C VAL A 94 15.41 7.22 -20.16
N ILE A 95 14.91 7.23 -18.91
CA ILE A 95 14.44 8.44 -18.24
C ILE A 95 14.84 8.48 -16.75
N PRO A 96 14.88 9.67 -16.14
CA PRO A 96 14.97 9.81 -14.69
C PRO A 96 13.83 9.08 -13.95
N VAL A 97 14.20 8.15 -13.06
CA VAL A 97 13.26 7.42 -12.19
C VAL A 97 13.45 7.84 -10.74
N ARG A 98 12.36 8.27 -10.10
CA ARG A 98 12.27 8.46 -8.64
C ARG A 98 11.68 7.19 -8.03
N TYR A 99 12.55 6.31 -7.55
CA TYR A 99 12.16 5.08 -6.85
C TYR A 99 12.08 5.33 -5.35
N ILE A 100 10.87 5.31 -4.81
CA ILE A 100 10.54 5.61 -3.42
C ILE A 100 10.12 4.30 -2.76
N GLN A 101 10.87 3.88 -1.74
CA GLN A 101 10.55 2.66 -1.03
C GLN A 101 9.80 2.95 0.26
N ASP A 102 8.87 2.06 0.60
CA ASP A 102 8.08 2.15 1.81
C ASP A 102 8.02 0.82 2.57
N LYS A 103 7.91 0.91 3.90
CA LYS A 103 7.76 -0.24 4.78
C LYS A 103 6.31 -0.73 4.76
N ILE A 104 5.96 -1.44 3.70
CA ILE A 104 4.62 -1.99 3.49
C ILE A 104 4.46 -3.27 4.32
N THR A 105 3.41 -3.30 5.14
CA THR A 105 2.97 -4.44 5.94
C THR A 105 2.14 -5.40 5.11
N PHE A 106 2.35 -6.71 5.30
CA PHE A 106 1.63 -7.80 4.62
C PHE A 106 0.98 -8.75 5.63
N VAL A 107 0.15 -9.68 5.14
CA VAL A 107 -0.46 -10.75 5.95
C VAL A 107 -0.21 -12.10 5.28
N SER A 108 0.27 -13.08 6.03
CA SER A 108 0.55 -14.43 5.54
C SER A 108 -0.18 -15.51 6.34
N ASN A 109 -0.28 -16.71 5.76
CA ASN A 109 -0.84 -17.88 6.41
C ASN A 109 0.24 -18.73 7.09
N LYS A 110 0.23 -18.74 8.42
CA LYS A 110 1.09 -19.57 9.28
C LYS A 110 0.91 -21.07 9.03
N ASP A 111 -0.31 -21.55 8.84
CA ASP A 111 -0.63 -22.98 8.66
C ASP A 111 -0.10 -23.53 7.34
N LYS A 112 0.15 -22.65 6.36
CA LYS A 112 0.83 -23.00 5.10
C LYS A 112 2.36 -22.99 5.22
N GLY A 113 2.91 -22.67 6.39
CA GLY A 113 4.35 -22.48 6.58
C GLY A 113 4.90 -21.23 5.88
N GLU A 114 4.04 -20.27 5.52
CA GLU A 114 4.49 -19.01 4.94
C GLU A 114 5.25 -18.18 5.98
N HIS A 115 6.26 -17.42 5.51
CA HIS A 115 7.04 -16.55 6.38
C HIS A 115 6.16 -15.47 7.04
N PHE A 116 6.44 -15.15 8.31
CA PHE A 116 5.89 -14.00 9.01
C PHE A 116 6.89 -13.50 10.07
N ASP A 117 6.87 -12.19 10.33
CA ASP A 117 7.71 -11.55 11.34
C ASP A 117 6.98 -11.46 12.69
N THR A 118 5.65 -11.27 12.67
CA THR A 118 4.85 -11.12 13.88
C THR A 118 3.57 -11.92 13.80
N TYR A 119 3.40 -12.86 14.74
CA TYR A 119 2.16 -13.62 14.86
C TYR A 119 1.06 -12.76 15.50
N ILE A 120 -0.09 -12.68 14.83
CA ILE A 120 -1.24 -11.84 15.23
C ILE A 120 -2.51 -12.67 15.52
N GLY A 121 -2.36 -13.98 15.70
CA GLY A 121 -3.50 -14.87 15.93
C GLY A 121 -4.16 -14.67 17.30
N ARG A 122 -5.23 -15.43 17.56
CA ARG A 122 -6.00 -15.37 18.80
C ARG A 122 -5.11 -15.66 20.03
N GLY A 123 -5.36 -14.94 21.13
CA GLY A 123 -4.57 -15.02 22.35
C GLY A 123 -3.37 -14.05 22.39
N THR A 124 -3.05 -13.42 21.26
CA THR A 124 -2.10 -12.29 21.20
C THR A 124 -2.82 -10.97 21.46
N LEU A 125 -2.04 -9.89 21.69
CA LEU A 125 -2.58 -8.53 21.75
C LEU A 125 -3.37 -8.17 20.49
N TRP A 126 -2.90 -8.62 19.32
CA TRP A 126 -3.42 -8.29 17.98
C TRP A 126 -4.57 -9.19 17.52
N GLY A 127 -4.92 -10.20 18.30
CA GLY A 127 -5.87 -11.23 17.91
C GLY A 127 -7.30 -10.70 17.83
N ASN A 128 -8.06 -11.15 16.83
CA ASN A 128 -9.49 -10.90 16.79
C ASN A 128 -10.18 -11.55 18.01
N PRO A 129 -10.86 -10.79 18.89
CA PRO A 129 -11.56 -11.36 20.04
C PRO A 129 -12.81 -12.16 19.62
N TYR A 130 -13.37 -11.88 18.45
CA TYR A 130 -14.57 -12.52 17.90
C TYR A 130 -14.22 -13.84 17.19
N ALA A 131 -14.96 -14.90 17.47
CA ALA A 131 -14.77 -16.24 16.91
C ALA A 131 -15.84 -16.58 15.87
N ILE A 132 -15.41 -17.12 14.72
CA ILE A 132 -16.33 -17.59 13.67
C ILE A 132 -17.22 -18.70 14.24
N GLY A 133 -18.52 -18.64 13.93
CA GLY A 133 -19.54 -19.57 14.41
C GLY A 133 -20.19 -19.14 15.73
N GLN A 134 -19.40 -18.65 16.70
CA GLN A 134 -19.93 -18.16 17.97
C GLN A 134 -20.38 -16.69 17.88
N ASP A 135 -19.56 -15.84 17.29
CA ASP A 135 -19.76 -14.38 17.21
C ASP A 135 -20.20 -13.91 15.83
N GLY A 136 -20.49 -14.83 14.90
CA GLY A 136 -20.92 -14.54 13.54
C GLY A 136 -20.16 -15.33 12.48
N ASP A 137 -20.44 -15.03 11.22
CA ASP A 137 -19.64 -15.51 10.10
C ASP A 137 -18.31 -14.74 9.98
N ARG A 138 -17.48 -15.11 9.00
CA ARG A 138 -16.16 -14.50 8.79
C ARG A 138 -16.24 -12.99 8.59
N ASP A 139 -17.19 -12.53 7.79
CA ASP A 139 -17.30 -11.12 7.43
C ASP A 139 -17.83 -10.31 8.62
N GLU A 140 -18.75 -10.88 9.40
CA GLU A 140 -19.24 -10.30 10.64
C GLU A 140 -18.14 -10.16 11.70
N VAL A 141 -17.35 -11.21 11.97
CA VAL A 141 -16.30 -11.12 12.99
C VAL A 141 -15.17 -10.17 12.60
N ILE A 142 -14.89 -10.02 11.29
CA ILE A 142 -13.93 -9.03 10.78
C ILE A 142 -14.50 -7.62 10.89
N ARG A 143 -15.78 -7.43 10.55
CA ARG A 143 -16.46 -6.14 10.68
C ARG A 143 -16.53 -5.68 12.14
N LYS A 144 -16.83 -6.58 13.07
CA LYS A 144 -16.80 -6.31 14.52
C LYS A 144 -15.39 -5.92 14.98
N PHE A 145 -14.38 -6.67 14.54
CA PHE A 145 -12.98 -6.33 14.82
C PHE A 145 -12.59 -4.96 14.29
N ALA A 146 -12.91 -4.64 13.03
CA ALA A 146 -12.61 -3.35 12.42
C ALA A 146 -13.31 -2.19 13.15
N TYR A 147 -14.57 -2.39 13.55
CA TYR A 147 -15.32 -1.42 14.34
C TYR A 147 -14.62 -1.13 15.67
N ASP A 148 -14.32 -2.16 16.47
CA ASP A 148 -13.67 -1.99 17.76
C ASP A 148 -12.26 -1.43 17.64
N PHE A 149 -11.51 -1.86 16.62
CA PHE A 149 -10.19 -1.32 16.30
C PHE A 149 -10.27 0.20 16.05
N SER A 150 -11.20 0.65 15.20
CA SER A 150 -11.36 2.07 14.87
C SER A 150 -11.81 2.95 16.04
N ARG A 151 -12.40 2.33 17.08
CA ARG A 151 -12.92 3.00 18.28
C ARG A 151 -12.01 2.86 19.49
N ASN A 152 -10.83 2.25 19.35
CA ASN A 152 -9.93 1.90 20.45
C ASN A 152 -10.59 1.04 21.54
N PHE A 153 -11.53 0.17 21.15
CA PHE A 153 -12.24 -0.74 22.07
C PHE A 153 -11.55 -2.11 22.21
N LEU A 154 -10.51 -2.39 21.43
CA LEU A 154 -9.72 -3.60 21.58
C LEU A 154 -8.96 -3.62 22.91
N ARG A 155 -8.64 -4.84 23.37
CA ARG A 155 -7.79 -5.04 24.55
C ARG A 155 -6.43 -4.39 24.30
N GLY A 156 -6.00 -3.51 25.20
CA GLY A 156 -4.77 -2.72 25.04
C GLY A 156 -4.99 -1.21 25.18
N GLY A 157 -6.24 -0.74 25.05
CA GLY A 157 -6.60 0.67 25.24
C GLY A 157 -5.86 1.61 24.28
N ASP A 158 -5.62 2.84 24.72
CA ASP A 158 -5.00 3.89 23.91
C ASP A 158 -3.59 3.51 23.40
N ASP A 159 -2.87 2.64 24.12
CA ASP A 159 -1.55 2.15 23.74
C ASP A 159 -1.56 1.15 22.57
N PHE A 160 -2.71 0.57 22.22
CA PHE A 160 -2.78 -0.47 21.20
C PHE A 160 -2.20 0.02 19.87
N ASN A 161 -2.64 1.21 19.44
CA ASN A 161 -2.22 1.79 18.16
C ASN A 161 -0.73 2.17 18.18
N GLU A 162 -0.23 2.74 19.27
CA GLU A 162 1.20 3.07 19.38
C GLU A 162 2.09 1.83 19.32
N LYS A 163 1.69 0.75 20.00
CA LYS A 163 2.41 -0.54 19.90
C LYS A 163 2.26 -1.15 18.51
N LEU A 164 1.09 -1.01 17.88
CA LEU A 164 0.82 -1.53 16.54
C LEU A 164 1.74 -0.86 15.50
N LYS A 165 1.96 0.46 15.60
CA LYS A 165 2.85 1.22 14.70
C LYS A 165 4.25 0.62 14.59
N LEU A 166 4.74 -0.04 15.65
CA LEU A 166 6.03 -0.73 15.65
C LEU A 166 6.07 -1.93 14.68
N LEU A 167 4.92 -2.45 14.26
CA LEU A 167 4.81 -3.54 13.30
C LEU A 167 4.76 -3.06 11.84
N ARG A 168 4.94 -1.76 11.57
CA ARG A 168 4.96 -1.23 10.20
C ARG A 168 6.11 -1.87 9.41
N GLY A 169 5.77 -2.46 8.26
CA GLY A 169 6.70 -3.19 7.41
C GLY A 169 6.85 -4.68 7.73
N HIS A 170 6.22 -5.17 8.80
CA HIS A 170 6.24 -6.60 9.13
C HIS A 170 5.27 -7.38 8.22
N THR A 171 5.58 -8.65 8.03
CA THR A 171 4.62 -9.66 7.56
C THR A 171 3.89 -10.23 8.78
N LEU A 172 2.57 -10.00 8.85
CA LEU A 172 1.72 -10.43 9.96
C LEU A 172 1.21 -11.86 9.73
N GLY A 173 1.55 -12.77 10.62
CA GLY A 173 1.16 -14.18 10.55
C GLY A 173 -0.22 -14.44 11.16
N CYS A 174 -1.13 -15.02 10.37
CA CYS A 174 -2.46 -15.46 10.82
C CYS A 174 -2.80 -16.85 10.25
N HIS A 175 -3.97 -17.39 10.62
CA HIS A 175 -4.50 -18.66 10.11
C HIS A 175 -5.50 -18.47 8.96
N CYS A 176 -6.01 -17.25 8.75
CA CYS A 176 -7.20 -17.04 7.91
C CYS A 176 -6.91 -16.93 6.40
N LYS A 177 -5.71 -16.48 6.00
CA LYS A 177 -5.38 -16.28 4.58
C LYS A 177 -5.48 -17.59 3.81
N PRO A 178 -5.97 -17.61 2.55
CA PRO A 178 -6.23 -16.49 1.66
C PRO A 178 -7.60 -15.81 1.86
N TYR A 179 -8.46 -16.34 2.74
CA TYR A 179 -9.75 -15.71 3.03
C TYR A 179 -9.54 -14.39 3.79
N ALA A 180 -10.60 -13.58 3.85
CA ALA A 180 -10.62 -12.35 4.63
C ALA A 180 -10.10 -12.59 6.06
N CYS A 181 -9.21 -11.70 6.51
CA CYS A 181 -8.45 -11.85 7.73
C CYS A 181 -8.51 -10.54 8.55
N HIS A 182 -8.55 -10.63 9.87
CA HIS A 182 -8.44 -9.43 10.72
C HIS A 182 -7.08 -8.73 10.56
N GLY A 183 -6.04 -9.49 10.19
CA GLY A 183 -4.73 -8.96 9.85
C GLY A 183 -4.78 -7.98 8.67
N ASP A 184 -5.77 -8.10 7.77
CA ASP A 184 -5.91 -7.17 6.65
C ASP A 184 -6.27 -5.77 7.15
N VAL A 185 -7.11 -5.68 8.20
CA VAL A 185 -7.45 -4.40 8.86
C VAL A 185 -6.21 -3.75 9.48
N LEU A 186 -5.38 -4.55 10.16
CA LEU A 186 -4.15 -4.06 10.79
C LEU A 186 -3.12 -3.61 9.74
N ALA A 187 -2.94 -4.40 8.67
CA ALA A 187 -2.02 -4.07 7.60
C ALA A 187 -2.48 -2.81 6.83
N GLU A 188 -3.77 -2.67 6.56
CA GLU A 188 -4.34 -1.47 5.93
C GLU A 188 -4.08 -0.21 6.76
N TYR A 189 -4.32 -0.28 8.08
CA TYR A 189 -4.02 0.82 8.99
C TYR A 189 -2.54 1.22 8.93
N LEU A 190 -1.63 0.23 9.04
CA LEU A 190 -0.19 0.47 9.03
C LEU A 190 0.31 1.04 7.70
N ASN A 191 -0.26 0.59 6.58
CA ASN A 191 0.12 1.03 5.24
C ASN A 191 -0.40 2.43 4.90
N LYS A 192 -1.42 2.93 5.63
CA LYS A 192 -1.92 4.30 5.53
C LYS A 192 -1.09 5.31 6.33
N LEU A 193 -0.26 4.86 7.25
CA LEU A 193 0.58 5.75 8.05
C LEU A 193 1.66 6.41 7.18
N ASP A 194 1.89 7.68 7.46
CA ASP A 194 3.00 8.45 6.92
C ASP A 194 4.14 8.46 7.92
N ASP A 195 5.34 8.10 7.47
CA ASP A 195 6.55 8.10 8.28
C ASP A 195 7.25 9.47 8.31
N GLY A 196 6.74 10.46 7.57
CA GLY A 196 7.34 11.80 7.47
C GLY A 196 8.64 11.86 6.66
N GLU A 197 9.11 10.71 6.14
CA GLU A 197 10.38 10.59 5.41
C GLU A 197 10.24 10.88 3.91
#